data_AF-A0A133USY6-F1
#
_entry.id   AF-A0A133USY6-F1
#
_cell.length_a   1.000
_cell.length_b   1.000
_cell.length_c   1.000
_cell.angle_alpha   90.00
_cell.angle_beta   90.00
_cell.angle_gamma   90.00
#
_symmetry.space_group_name_H-M   'P 1'
#
loop_
_entity.id
_entity.type
_entity.pdbx_description
1 polymer ?
#
loop_
_entity_poly.entity_id
_entity_poly.type
_entity_poly.pdbx_seq_one_letter_code
_entity_poly.pdbx_strand_id
1 'polypeptide(L)'
;MSEVSSTIREDLGVVTERLIPFAPRSETREKLWELYEEYKVKVANMDDLRHNKRMCCPIHEDNEEVTITGGGKNDGKKFMCEKWHDPDLTRRDTTKFRFSTYTSHEAYKIYQDFLTEALTLMTTCEGTLEGIAKYLNISKHMVELGEHVLLDYLGDNGKDLIEVDGDLIVIYADFSGTAISKNSGMIMSKVGDEVAYQVCPTINYMTAWNFVKGLKKRLETSDDTTVVFVTDGGLAWLDPIQSLFPDAVHIRQFHSKNTRGIIYVHLRHEGEPHTVRFPWDAVL
;
A
#
# COMPACT_ATOMS: atom_id res chain seq x y z
N MET A 1 36.98 -4.55 22.77
CA MET A 1 36.64 -4.03 21.43
C MET A 1 35.28 -4.60 21.09
N SER A 2 34.24 -3.77 21.16
CA SER A 2 32.83 -4.19 21.16
C SER A 2 32.27 -4.34 19.75
N GLU A 3 31.28 -5.21 19.61
CA GLU A 3 30.48 -5.52 18.41
C GLU A 3 29.87 -4.28 17.71
N VAL A 4 29.87 -3.12 18.37
CA VAL A 4 29.51 -1.81 17.78
C VAL A 4 30.46 -1.42 16.64
N SER A 5 31.73 -1.86 16.69
CA SER A 5 32.72 -1.57 15.66
C SER A 5 32.55 -2.41 14.39
N SER A 6 31.86 -3.55 14.44
CA SER A 6 31.56 -4.36 13.26
C SER A 6 30.33 -3.85 12.50
N THR A 7 29.30 -3.38 13.21
CA THR A 7 28.06 -2.88 12.59
C THR A 7 28.28 -1.56 11.84
N ILE A 8 29.12 -0.66 12.37
CA ILE A 8 29.53 0.58 11.67
C ILE A 8 30.31 0.27 10.38
N ARG A 9 31.00 -0.89 10.33
CA ARG A 9 31.79 -1.31 9.17
C ARG A 9 30.93 -1.86 8.03
N GLU A 10 29.77 -2.45 8.34
CA GLU A 10 28.80 -2.94 7.35
C GLU A 10 27.94 -1.81 6.76
N ASP A 11 27.58 -0.79 7.56
CA ASP A 11 26.89 0.41 7.05
C ASP A 11 27.78 1.23 6.09
N LEU A 12 29.10 1.22 6.27
CA LEU A 12 30.07 1.78 5.32
C LEU A 12 30.30 0.89 4.08
N GLY A 13 29.95 -0.40 4.15
CA GLY A 13 30.02 -1.35 3.04
C GLY A 13 29.03 -1.02 1.92
N VAL A 14 27.82 -0.61 2.29
CA VAL A 14 26.77 -0.17 1.33
C VAL A 14 27.15 1.15 0.64
N VAL A 15 27.96 1.99 1.31
CA VAL A 15 28.48 3.25 0.74
C VAL A 15 29.68 3.00 -0.18
N THR A 16 30.42 1.91 0.01
CA THR A 16 31.65 1.61 -0.72
C THR A 16 31.46 0.76 -1.99
N GLU A 17 30.31 0.11 -2.22
CA GLU A 17 30.01 -0.49 -3.53
C GLU A 17 29.67 0.53 -4.63
N ARG A 18 29.64 1.83 -4.30
CA ARG A 18 29.64 2.94 -5.27
C ARG A 18 31.03 3.59 -5.37
N LEU A 19 32.02 2.83 -5.81
CA LEU A 19 33.36 3.34 -6.11
C LEU A 19 33.34 4.18 -7.40
N ILE A 20 33.13 5.49 -7.26
CA ILE A 20 33.99 6.61 -7.70
C ILE A 20 33.45 7.86 -6.96
N PRO A 21 34.28 8.60 -6.21
CA PRO A 21 33.82 9.58 -5.22
C PRO A 21 33.29 10.84 -5.91
N PHE A 22 31.98 10.97 -6.03
CA PHE A 22 31.37 12.30 -6.03
C PHE A 22 31.43 12.80 -4.59
N ALA A 23 32.49 13.51 -4.22
CA ALA A 23 32.44 14.34 -3.03
C ALA A 23 31.24 15.28 -3.22
N PRO A 24 30.15 15.13 -2.44
CA PRO A 24 28.99 15.99 -2.61
C PRO A 24 29.48 17.43 -2.40
N ARG A 25 29.10 18.32 -3.32
CA ARG A 25 29.44 19.74 -3.20
C ARG A 25 28.99 20.25 -1.83
N SER A 26 29.68 21.24 -1.26
CA SER A 26 29.35 21.81 0.06
C SER A 26 27.86 22.13 0.17
N GLU A 27 27.27 22.69 -0.88
CA GLU A 27 25.85 23.01 -1.00
C GLU A 27 24.96 21.77 -0.81
N THR A 28 25.31 20.62 -1.38
CA THR A 28 24.58 19.36 -1.19
C THR A 28 24.72 18.84 0.23
N ARG A 29 25.88 19.01 0.87
CA ARG A 29 26.10 18.62 2.28
C ARG A 29 25.32 19.51 3.24
N GLU A 30 25.31 20.82 2.99
CA GLU A 30 24.51 21.79 3.75
C GLU A 30 23.02 21.47 3.61
N LYS A 31 22.54 21.21 2.38
CA LYS A 31 21.14 20.80 2.14
C LYS A 31 20.75 19.54 2.91
N LEU A 32 21.61 18.52 2.91
CA LEU A 32 21.38 17.29 3.67
C LEU A 32 21.37 17.54 5.19
N TRP A 33 22.12 18.54 5.66
CA TRP A 33 22.12 18.94 7.06
C TRP A 33 20.91 19.78 7.45
N GLU A 34 20.47 20.72 6.62
CA GLU A 34 19.21 21.44 6.79
C GLU A 34 18.03 20.45 6.90
N LEU A 35 17.98 19.50 5.97
CA LEU A 35 16.97 18.44 5.95
C LEU A 35 17.02 17.54 7.20
N TYR A 36 18.21 17.23 7.71
CA TYR A 36 18.36 16.46 8.94
C TYR A 36 17.92 17.25 10.19
N GLU A 37 18.17 18.55 10.24
CA GLU A 37 17.70 19.39 11.35
C GLU A 37 16.17 19.60 11.29
N GLU A 38 15.59 19.78 10.10
CA GLU A 38 14.13 19.73 9.90
C GLU A 38 13.54 18.40 10.37
N TYR A 39 14.23 17.28 10.09
CA TYR A 39 13.84 15.96 10.56
C TYR A 39 13.91 15.80 12.08
N LYS A 40 14.94 16.33 12.75
CA LYS A 40 15.02 16.33 14.23
C LYS A 40 13.82 17.03 14.88
N VAL A 41 13.39 18.16 14.31
CA VAL A 41 12.20 18.87 14.78
C VAL A 41 10.94 18.01 14.64
N LYS A 42 10.81 17.25 13.55
CA LYS A 42 9.67 16.35 13.33
C LYS A 42 9.64 15.15 14.28
N VAL A 43 10.80 14.56 14.60
CA VAL A 43 10.91 13.52 15.62
C VAL A 43 10.59 14.08 17.01
N ALA A 44 11.02 15.31 17.32
CA ALA A 44 10.66 15.98 18.56
C ALA A 44 9.13 16.19 18.67
N ASN A 45 8.42 16.49 17.56
CA ASN A 45 6.96 16.58 17.56
C ASN A 45 6.27 15.25 17.92
N MET A 46 6.85 14.10 17.50
CA MET A 46 6.34 12.77 17.87
C MET A 46 6.58 12.44 19.34
N ASP A 47 7.70 12.88 19.91
CA ASP A 47 7.97 12.75 21.34
C ASP A 47 7.09 13.71 22.17
N ASP A 48 6.87 14.94 21.70
CA ASP A 48 5.94 15.90 22.30
C ASP A 48 4.52 15.36 22.29
N LEU A 49 4.12 14.65 21.22
CA LEU A 49 2.82 13.96 21.14
C LEU A 49 2.64 12.97 22.31
N ARG A 50 3.68 12.24 22.70
CA ARG A 50 3.59 11.26 23.80
C ARG A 50 3.50 11.92 25.17
N HIS A 51 4.14 13.07 25.34
CA HIS A 51 4.19 13.78 26.63
C HIS A 51 3.06 14.80 26.80
N ASN A 52 2.39 15.19 25.71
CA ASN A 52 1.30 16.14 25.77
C ASN A 52 0.12 15.60 26.58
N LYS A 53 -0.28 16.37 27.61
CA LYS A 53 -1.41 16.03 28.49
C LYS A 53 -2.74 16.57 27.98
N ARG A 54 -2.73 17.40 26.95
CA ARG A 54 -3.89 18.14 26.46
C ARG A 54 -3.96 18.00 24.94
N MET A 55 -4.68 16.98 24.50
CA MET A 55 -4.88 16.65 23.09
C MET A 55 -6.24 17.11 22.60
N CYS A 56 -6.31 17.51 21.34
CA CYS A 56 -7.55 17.95 20.71
C CYS A 56 -8.31 16.77 20.07
N CYS A 57 -9.63 16.86 20.11
CA CYS A 57 -10.50 15.93 19.40
C CYS A 57 -10.19 16.01 17.90
N PRO A 58 -10.00 14.89 17.19
CA PRO A 58 -9.69 14.92 15.75
C PRO A 58 -10.82 15.45 14.87
N ILE A 59 -12.06 15.54 15.39
CA ILE A 59 -13.24 16.02 14.65
C ILE A 59 -13.51 17.50 14.94
N HIS A 60 -13.47 17.90 16.22
CA HIS A 60 -13.72 19.29 16.62
C HIS A 60 -12.47 20.18 16.55
N GLU A 61 -11.29 19.56 16.43
CA GLU A 61 -9.98 20.24 16.35
C GLU A 61 -9.60 21.07 17.59
N ASP A 62 -10.35 20.93 18.67
CA ASP A 62 -10.11 21.58 19.95
C ASP A 62 -10.14 20.58 21.13
N ASN A 63 -9.75 21.03 22.31
CA ASN A 63 -9.70 20.24 23.53
C ASN A 63 -10.75 20.65 24.58
N GLU A 64 -11.74 21.45 24.20
CA GLU A 64 -12.85 21.79 25.08
C GLU A 64 -13.69 20.53 25.32
N GLU A 65 -14.01 20.27 26.59
CA GLU A 65 -14.71 19.05 27.02
C GLU A 65 -13.98 17.74 26.68
N VAL A 66 -12.66 17.79 26.50
CA VAL A 66 -11.82 16.59 26.39
C VAL A 66 -11.27 16.20 27.75
N THR A 67 -11.53 14.95 28.15
CA THR A 67 -11.02 14.37 29.40
C THR A 67 -10.11 13.18 29.14
N ILE A 68 -9.09 13.00 29.99
CA ILE A 68 -8.24 11.80 29.96
C ILE A 68 -8.98 10.67 30.65
N THR A 69 -9.14 9.54 29.96
CA THR A 69 -9.88 8.37 30.46
C THR A 69 -8.98 7.21 30.87
N GLY A 70 -7.69 7.26 30.54
CA GLY A 70 -6.71 6.27 30.99
C GLY A 70 -5.43 6.22 30.17
N GLY A 71 -4.58 5.23 30.47
CA GLY A 71 -3.38 4.92 29.71
C GLY A 71 -3.67 4.19 28.39
N GLY A 72 -2.88 4.53 27.37
CA GLY A 72 -2.80 3.86 26.07
C GLY A 72 -1.56 2.96 25.95
N LYS A 73 -1.27 2.49 24.73
CA LYS A 73 -0.03 1.75 24.44
C LYS A 73 1.17 2.70 24.36
N ASN A 74 2.36 2.20 24.70
CA ASN A 74 3.64 2.93 24.55
C ASN A 74 3.59 4.35 25.13
N ASP A 75 3.25 4.46 26.42
CA ASP A 75 3.12 5.72 27.18
C ASP A 75 2.08 6.72 26.65
N GLY A 76 1.30 6.35 25.63
CA GLY A 76 0.18 7.13 25.13
C GLY A 76 -0.97 7.21 26.13
N LYS A 77 -1.96 8.02 25.81
CA LYS A 77 -3.18 8.24 26.62
C LYS A 77 -4.43 8.01 25.81
N LYS A 78 -5.52 7.73 26.52
CA LYS A 78 -6.88 7.66 25.98
C LYS A 78 -7.66 8.88 26.43
N PHE A 79 -8.43 9.43 25.52
CA PHE A 79 -9.19 10.65 25.69
C PHE A 79 -10.66 10.41 25.32
N MET A 80 -11.54 11.20 25.91
CA MET A 80 -12.96 11.26 25.57
C MET A 80 -13.33 12.71 25.36
N CYS A 81 -13.87 13.03 24.17
CA CYS A 81 -14.52 14.30 23.90
C CYS A 81 -16.00 14.16 24.24
N GLU A 82 -16.50 15.03 25.12
CA GLU A 82 -17.89 15.02 25.58
C GLU A 82 -18.82 15.89 24.74
N LYS A 83 -18.27 16.71 23.83
CA LYS A 83 -19.03 17.40 22.79
C LYS A 83 -19.88 16.41 22.00
N TRP A 84 -20.98 16.89 21.44
CA TRP A 84 -21.86 16.06 20.63
C TRP A 84 -21.14 15.63 19.33
N HIS A 85 -21.09 14.33 19.07
CA HIS A 85 -20.66 13.78 17.79
C HIS A 85 -21.80 13.00 17.16
N ASP A 86 -21.94 13.13 15.85
CA ASP A 86 -22.92 12.38 15.08
C ASP A 86 -22.59 10.86 15.12
N PRO A 87 -23.50 10.03 15.67
CA PRO A 87 -23.36 8.57 15.68
C PRO A 87 -23.14 7.95 14.30
N ASP A 88 -23.77 8.51 13.25
CA ASP A 88 -23.68 7.98 11.89
C ASP A 88 -22.31 8.28 11.27
N LEU A 89 -21.80 9.50 11.50
CA LEU A 89 -20.48 9.91 11.03
C LEU A 89 -19.36 9.15 11.77
N THR A 90 -19.51 8.94 13.07
CA THR A 90 -18.51 8.24 13.89
C THR A 90 -18.65 6.72 13.87
N ARG A 91 -19.76 6.20 13.33
CA ARG A 91 -20.17 4.79 13.34
C ARG A 91 -20.17 4.19 14.75
N ARG A 92 -20.75 4.90 15.72
CA ARG A 92 -20.78 4.52 17.14
C ARG A 92 -22.17 4.69 17.72
N ASP A 93 -22.50 3.84 18.69
CA ASP A 93 -23.80 3.87 19.38
C ASP A 93 -23.96 5.05 20.37
N THR A 94 -22.97 5.95 20.44
CA THR A 94 -22.91 7.01 21.45
C THR A 94 -22.42 8.30 20.84
N THR A 95 -22.92 9.43 21.36
CA THR A 95 -22.50 10.78 20.94
C THR A 95 -21.15 11.21 21.52
N LYS A 96 -20.55 10.41 22.41
CA LYS A 96 -19.23 10.65 22.98
C LYS A 96 -18.15 10.04 22.11
N PHE A 97 -17.07 10.79 21.86
CA PHE A 97 -16.00 10.33 21.00
C PHE A 97 -14.73 9.99 21.78
N ARG A 98 -14.35 8.72 21.72
CA ARG A 98 -13.08 8.22 22.27
C ARG A 98 -11.98 8.26 21.23
N PHE A 99 -10.84 8.81 21.61
CA PHE A 99 -9.62 8.85 20.81
C PHE A 99 -8.38 8.61 21.68
N SER A 100 -7.20 8.56 21.08
CA SER A 100 -5.94 8.33 21.77
C SER A 100 -4.89 9.33 21.33
N THR A 101 -3.73 9.33 21.99
CA THR A 101 -2.54 10.06 21.55
C THR A 101 -2.25 9.87 20.06
N TYR A 102 -2.43 8.65 19.53
CA TYR A 102 -2.11 8.33 18.13
C TYR A 102 -3.25 8.63 17.14
N THR A 103 -4.40 9.09 17.62
CA THR A 103 -5.58 9.42 16.81
C THR A 103 -6.17 10.77 17.20
N SER A 104 -5.36 11.66 17.80
CA SER A 104 -5.75 13.04 18.10
C SER A 104 -5.56 13.92 16.86
N HIS A 105 -6.08 15.14 16.90
CA HIS A 105 -5.88 16.10 15.82
C HIS A 105 -4.38 16.39 15.58
N GLU A 106 -3.59 16.49 16.64
CA GLU A 106 -2.14 16.69 16.57
C GLU A 106 -1.45 15.53 15.86
N ALA A 107 -1.86 14.29 16.16
CA ALA A 107 -1.32 13.12 15.49
C ALA A 107 -1.63 13.14 13.98
N TYR A 108 -2.85 13.55 13.61
CA TYR A 108 -3.24 13.67 12.20
C TYR A 108 -2.42 14.72 11.46
N LYS A 109 -2.11 15.87 12.08
CA LYS A 109 -1.20 16.87 11.50
C LYS A 109 0.18 16.30 11.23
N ILE A 110 0.75 15.58 12.20
CA ILE A 110 2.06 14.93 12.03
C ILE A 110 2.00 13.90 10.90
N TYR A 111 0.96 13.07 10.83
CA TYR A 111 0.82 12.08 9.75
C TYR A 111 0.62 12.73 8.38
N GLN A 112 -0.10 13.85 8.31
CA GLN A 112 -0.29 14.63 7.09
C GLN A 112 1.04 15.21 6.59
N ASP A 113 1.89 15.71 7.50
CA ASP A 113 3.22 16.22 7.16
C ASP A 113 4.10 15.10 6.57
N PHE A 114 4.16 13.94 7.25
CA PHE A 114 4.90 12.78 6.74
C PHE A 114 4.36 12.27 5.40
N LEU A 115 3.04 12.25 5.22
CA LEU A 115 2.41 11.85 3.97
C LEU A 115 2.77 12.81 2.83
N THR A 116 2.68 14.12 3.07
CA THR A 116 3.02 15.15 2.08
C THR A 116 4.48 15.06 1.66
N GLU A 117 5.38 14.84 2.61
CA GLU A 117 6.81 14.70 2.33
C GLU A 117 7.13 13.39 1.62
N ALA A 118 6.51 12.28 2.00
CA ALA A 118 6.63 11.01 1.29
C ALA A 118 6.18 11.16 -0.18
N LEU A 119 5.02 11.77 -0.42
CA LEU A 119 4.52 12.07 -1.76
C LEU A 119 5.47 12.97 -2.55
N THR A 120 6.03 13.98 -1.91
CA THR A 120 7.00 14.89 -2.53
C THR A 120 8.26 14.14 -2.94
N LEU A 121 8.83 13.32 -2.04
CA LEU A 121 10.03 12.53 -2.34
C LEU A 121 9.79 11.47 -3.41
N MET A 122 8.61 10.86 -3.45
CA MET A 122 8.22 9.93 -4.51
C MET A 122 8.13 10.62 -5.88
N THR A 123 7.51 11.80 -5.94
CA THR A 123 7.22 12.50 -7.20
C THR A 123 8.37 13.35 -7.72
N THR A 124 9.24 13.87 -6.85
CA THR A 124 10.28 14.85 -7.23
C THR A 124 11.70 14.28 -7.24
N CYS A 125 11.96 13.18 -6.51
CA CYS A 125 13.31 12.65 -6.31
C CYS A 125 13.50 11.20 -6.79
N GLU A 126 12.49 10.57 -7.40
CA GLU A 126 12.52 9.16 -7.84
C GLU A 126 13.00 8.19 -6.73
N GLY A 127 12.76 8.55 -5.46
CA GLY A 127 13.23 7.78 -4.31
C GLY A 127 12.56 6.40 -4.24
N THR A 128 13.32 5.38 -3.82
CA THR A 128 12.71 4.06 -3.54
C THR A 128 11.83 4.13 -2.30
N LEU A 129 10.74 3.35 -2.27
CA LEU A 129 9.85 3.31 -1.09
C LEU A 129 10.64 3.01 0.20
N GLU A 130 11.60 2.08 0.12
CA GLU A 130 12.50 1.75 1.22
C GLU A 130 13.47 2.89 1.57
N GLY A 131 13.98 3.60 0.56
CA GLY A 131 14.85 4.77 0.76
C GLY A 131 14.11 5.91 1.44
N ILE A 132 12.88 6.20 1.00
CA ILE A 132 12.01 7.22 1.58
C ILE A 132 11.60 6.84 3.00
N ALA A 133 11.21 5.58 3.23
CA ALA A 133 10.87 5.09 4.57
C ALA A 133 12.07 5.21 5.53
N LYS A 134 13.27 4.84 5.08
CA LYS A 134 14.50 4.97 5.86
C LYS A 134 14.86 6.43 6.12
N TYR A 135 14.70 7.30 5.13
CA TYR A 135 14.99 8.74 5.22
C TYR A 135 14.04 9.45 6.20
N LEU A 136 12.75 9.18 6.10
CA LEU A 136 11.72 9.75 6.98
C LEU A 136 11.60 9.01 8.32
N ASN A 137 12.31 7.88 8.48
CA ASN A 137 12.21 6.97 9.63
C ASN A 137 10.76 6.60 9.98
N ILE A 138 9.97 6.32 8.94
CA ILE A 138 8.60 5.83 9.05
C ILE A 138 8.53 4.40 8.52
N SER A 139 7.42 3.72 8.79
CA SER A 139 7.22 2.39 8.22
C SER A 139 7.13 2.49 6.69
N LYS A 140 7.68 1.49 6.00
CA LYS A 140 7.48 1.32 4.54
C LYS A 140 6.00 1.38 4.16
N HIS A 141 5.14 0.82 5.02
CA HIS A 141 3.70 0.84 4.85
C HIS A 141 3.10 2.27 4.79
N MET A 142 3.65 3.23 5.53
CA MET A 142 3.18 4.63 5.48
C MET A 142 3.49 5.28 4.13
N VAL A 143 4.62 4.93 3.51
CA VAL A 143 5.00 5.41 2.17
C VAL A 143 4.12 4.76 1.11
N GLU A 144 3.91 3.44 1.19
CA GLU A 144 3.00 2.68 0.31
C GLU A 144 1.57 3.23 0.36
N LEU A 145 1.08 3.59 1.56
CA LEU A 145 -0.24 4.21 1.72
C LEU A 145 -0.35 5.52 0.94
N GLY A 146 0.70 6.35 0.96
CA GLY A 146 0.70 7.61 0.22
C GLY A 146 0.65 7.41 -1.30
N GLU A 147 1.42 6.45 -1.81
CA GLU A 147 1.36 6.09 -3.23
C GLU A 147 -0.02 5.59 -3.64
N HIS A 148 -0.64 4.74 -2.82
CA HIS A 148 -2.00 4.27 -3.06
C HIS A 148 -3.03 5.39 -3.14
N VAL A 149 -2.98 6.34 -2.21
CA VAL A 149 -3.87 7.51 -2.21
C VAL A 149 -3.64 8.37 -3.46
N LEU A 150 -2.39 8.53 -3.90
CA LEU A 150 -2.07 9.26 -5.12
C LEU A 150 -2.62 8.55 -6.36
N LEU A 151 -2.48 7.24 -6.46
CA LEU A 151 -3.03 6.43 -7.55
C LEU A 151 -4.56 6.50 -7.59
N ASP A 152 -5.21 6.34 -6.43
CA ASP A 152 -6.66 6.47 -6.30
C ASP A 152 -7.15 7.88 -6.71
N TYR A 153 -6.40 8.93 -6.34
CA TYR A 153 -6.71 10.32 -6.71
C TYR A 153 -6.53 10.60 -8.20
N LEU A 154 -5.47 10.05 -8.81
CA LEU A 154 -5.17 10.24 -10.23
C LEU A 154 -6.20 9.54 -11.14
N GLY A 155 -6.95 8.56 -10.61
CA GLY A 155 -8.20 8.08 -11.19
C GLY A 155 -8.10 7.32 -12.52
N ASP A 156 -6.94 7.27 -13.17
CA ASP A 156 -6.79 6.66 -14.49
C ASP A 156 -6.40 5.18 -14.39
N ASN A 157 -7.42 4.32 -14.27
CA ASN A 157 -7.29 2.86 -14.23
C ASN A 157 -7.72 2.21 -15.57
N GLY A 158 -7.79 2.97 -16.67
CA GLY A 158 -8.38 2.56 -17.95
C GLY A 158 -9.89 2.88 -18.05
N LYS A 159 -10.56 2.37 -19.09
CA LYS A 159 -11.98 2.67 -19.40
C LYS A 159 -12.92 2.48 -18.21
N ASP A 160 -13.95 3.32 -18.13
CA ASP A 160 -14.99 3.32 -17.08
C ASP A 160 -15.88 2.07 -17.10
N LEU A 161 -16.05 1.45 -18.27
CA LEU A 161 -16.87 0.24 -18.46
C LEU A 161 -16.18 -0.70 -19.46
N ILE A 162 -16.26 -2.00 -19.21
CA ILE A 162 -15.72 -3.06 -20.06
C ILE A 162 -16.88 -4.00 -20.40
N GLU A 163 -17.51 -3.77 -21.55
CA GLU A 163 -18.51 -4.67 -22.11
C GLU A 163 -17.82 -5.80 -22.88
N VAL A 164 -18.17 -7.04 -22.58
CA VAL A 164 -17.63 -8.22 -23.27
C VAL A 164 -18.78 -9.14 -23.60
N ASP A 165 -19.01 -9.37 -24.89
CA ASP A 165 -20.00 -10.31 -25.36
C ASP A 165 -19.42 -11.73 -25.43
N GLY A 166 -20.08 -12.68 -24.76
CA GLY A 166 -19.80 -14.10 -24.90
C GLY A 166 -20.00 -14.91 -23.62
N ASP A 167 -20.15 -16.23 -23.78
CA ASP A 167 -20.38 -17.16 -22.66
C ASP A 167 -19.12 -17.40 -21.81
N LEU A 168 -17.95 -16.97 -22.29
CA LEU A 168 -16.64 -17.13 -21.65
C LEU A 168 -15.82 -15.85 -21.74
N ILE A 169 -15.46 -15.28 -20.59
CA ILE A 169 -14.57 -14.13 -20.49
C ILE A 169 -13.24 -14.58 -19.91
N VAL A 170 -12.16 -14.39 -20.66
CA VAL A 170 -10.79 -14.69 -20.20
C VAL A 170 -10.07 -13.39 -19.87
N ILE A 171 -9.60 -13.29 -18.63
CA ILE A 171 -8.88 -12.16 -18.06
C ILE A 171 -7.43 -12.60 -17.82
N TYR A 172 -6.52 -12.20 -18.69
CA TYR A 172 -5.08 -12.39 -18.45
C TYR A 172 -4.61 -11.25 -17.58
N ALA A 173 -4.02 -11.49 -16.41
CA ALA A 173 -3.46 -10.45 -15.56
C ALA A 173 -2.01 -10.75 -15.18
N ASP A 174 -1.13 -9.78 -15.39
CA ASP A 174 0.29 -9.89 -15.06
C ASP A 174 0.81 -8.59 -14.44
N PHE A 175 1.89 -8.69 -13.67
CA PHE A 175 2.60 -7.56 -13.10
C PHE A 175 3.89 -7.32 -13.90
N SER A 176 3.93 -6.20 -14.62
CA SER A 176 5.15 -5.76 -15.29
C SER A 176 5.86 -4.70 -14.45
N GLY A 177 7.07 -5.00 -13.98
CA GLY A 177 7.94 -3.97 -13.41
C GLY A 177 8.53 -3.10 -14.52
N THR A 178 8.57 -1.78 -14.35
CA THR A 178 9.22 -0.93 -15.34
C THR A 178 10.74 -0.91 -15.12
N ALA A 179 11.53 -0.96 -16.20
CA ALA A 179 12.97 -0.74 -16.11
C ALA A 179 13.34 0.73 -15.84
N ILE A 180 12.36 1.64 -15.94
CA ILE A 180 12.50 3.08 -15.83
C ILE A 180 12.32 3.53 -14.37
N SER A 181 11.37 2.95 -13.64
CA SER A 181 11.18 3.14 -12.20
C SER A 181 11.30 1.78 -11.51
N LYS A 182 12.33 1.59 -10.68
CA LYS A 182 12.47 0.40 -9.82
C LYS A 182 11.32 0.25 -8.80
N ASN A 183 10.45 1.25 -8.69
CA ASN A 183 9.39 1.37 -7.70
C ASN A 183 8.00 1.53 -8.33
N SER A 184 7.86 1.34 -9.64
CA SER A 184 6.58 1.44 -10.32
C SER A 184 6.49 0.32 -11.34
N GLY A 185 5.53 -0.57 -11.11
CA GLY A 185 5.06 -1.54 -12.07
C GLY A 185 3.63 -1.24 -12.49
N MET A 186 3.08 -2.16 -13.26
CA MET A 186 1.70 -2.07 -13.71
C MET A 186 1.11 -3.46 -13.67
N ILE A 187 -0.02 -3.58 -12.99
CA ILE A 187 -0.93 -4.68 -13.21
C ILE A 187 -1.66 -4.35 -14.50
N MET A 188 -1.59 -5.23 -15.49
CA MET A 188 -2.40 -5.13 -16.69
C MET A 188 -3.30 -6.33 -16.76
N SER A 189 -4.54 -6.14 -17.23
CA SER A 189 -5.33 -7.22 -17.76
C SER A 189 -5.90 -6.97 -19.13
N LYS A 190 -5.97 -8.03 -19.93
CA LYS A 190 -6.71 -8.06 -21.19
C LYS A 190 -8.03 -8.77 -20.94
N VAL A 191 -9.14 -8.11 -21.28
CA VAL A 191 -10.51 -8.63 -21.17
C VAL A 191 -11.19 -8.46 -22.52
N GLY A 192 -11.39 -9.54 -23.28
CA GLY A 192 -11.80 -9.42 -24.68
C GLY A 192 -10.78 -8.61 -25.48
N ASP A 193 -11.22 -7.54 -26.15
CA ASP A 193 -10.33 -6.59 -26.86
C ASP A 193 -9.93 -5.37 -26.00
N GLU A 194 -10.44 -5.27 -24.78
CA GLU A 194 -10.17 -4.17 -23.87
C GLU A 194 -8.97 -4.46 -22.97
N VAL A 195 -8.28 -3.38 -22.59
CA VAL A 195 -7.15 -3.43 -21.65
C VAL A 195 -7.53 -2.64 -20.41
N ALA A 196 -7.57 -3.31 -19.27
CA ALA A 196 -7.60 -2.69 -17.96
C ALA A 196 -6.18 -2.65 -17.40
N TYR A 197 -5.81 -1.59 -16.70
CA TYR A 197 -4.53 -1.55 -16.02
C TYR A 197 -4.64 -0.78 -14.72
N GLN A 198 -3.68 -1.01 -13.84
CA GLN A 198 -3.47 -0.25 -12.63
C GLN A 198 -1.97 -0.13 -12.42
N VAL A 199 -1.49 1.11 -12.35
CA VAL A 199 -0.11 1.39 -11.99
C VAL A 199 0.04 1.10 -10.49
N CYS A 200 1.05 0.32 -10.10
CA CYS A 200 1.32 0.02 -8.69
C CYS A 200 2.80 -0.35 -8.49
N PRO A 201 3.40 -0.09 -7.32
CA PRO A 201 4.85 -0.21 -7.12
C PRO A 201 5.34 -1.66 -7.13
N THR A 202 4.52 -2.53 -6.56
CA THR A 202 4.73 -3.95 -6.37
C THR A 202 3.38 -4.63 -6.41
N ILE A 203 3.38 -5.92 -6.70
CA ILE A 203 2.22 -6.75 -6.43
C ILE A 203 2.27 -7.29 -4.99
N ASN A 204 1.22 -7.00 -4.23
CA ASN A 204 0.92 -7.52 -2.91
C ASN A 204 -0.61 -7.76 -2.77
N TYR A 205 -1.04 -8.36 -1.66
CA TYR A 205 -2.47 -8.66 -1.42
C TYR A 205 -3.39 -7.45 -1.65
N MET A 206 -3.04 -6.27 -1.14
CA MET A 206 -3.87 -5.08 -1.23
C MET A 206 -3.94 -4.53 -2.66
N THR A 207 -2.81 -4.49 -3.37
CA THR A 207 -2.76 -4.03 -4.77
C THR A 207 -3.60 -4.94 -5.67
N ALA A 208 -3.49 -6.26 -5.51
CA ALA A 208 -4.28 -7.24 -6.25
C ALA A 208 -5.77 -7.13 -5.88
N TRP A 209 -6.10 -6.95 -4.59
CA TRP A 209 -7.47 -6.73 -4.14
C TRP A 209 -8.11 -5.51 -4.80
N ASN A 210 -7.42 -4.38 -4.78
CA ASN A 210 -7.91 -3.15 -5.39
C ASN A 210 -8.08 -3.29 -6.90
N PHE A 211 -7.12 -3.94 -7.58
CA PHE A 211 -7.23 -4.22 -9.00
C PHE A 211 -8.46 -5.06 -9.34
N VAL A 212 -8.62 -6.21 -8.68
CA VAL A 212 -9.74 -7.12 -8.93
C VAL A 212 -11.07 -6.47 -8.56
N LYS A 213 -11.12 -5.66 -7.49
CA LYS A 213 -12.30 -4.88 -7.11
C LYS A 213 -12.64 -3.82 -8.15
N GLY A 214 -11.63 -3.13 -8.67
CA GLY A 214 -11.77 -2.17 -9.77
C GLY A 214 -12.27 -2.84 -11.04
N LEU A 215 -11.79 -4.05 -11.34
CA LEU A 215 -12.27 -4.85 -12.47
C LEU A 215 -13.74 -5.25 -12.28
N LYS A 216 -14.12 -5.76 -11.10
CA LYS A 216 -15.50 -6.15 -10.79
C LYS A 216 -16.51 -5.02 -10.95
N LYS A 217 -16.12 -3.80 -10.62
CA LYS A 217 -17.00 -2.62 -10.78
C LYS A 217 -17.22 -2.23 -12.24
N ARG A 218 -16.29 -2.57 -13.13
CA ARG A 218 -16.27 -2.14 -14.54
C ARG A 218 -16.68 -3.24 -15.51
N LEU A 219 -16.52 -4.49 -15.11
CA LEU A 219 -16.87 -5.66 -15.91
C LEU A 219 -18.38 -5.89 -15.79
N GLU A 220 -19.08 -5.72 -16.90
CA GLU A 220 -20.47 -6.14 -17.02
C GLU A 220 -20.52 -7.53 -17.66
N THR A 221 -21.10 -8.49 -16.95
CA THR A 221 -21.25 -9.88 -17.41
C THR A 221 -22.70 -10.31 -17.30
N SER A 222 -23.17 -11.18 -18.18
CA SER A 222 -24.44 -11.88 -17.98
C SER A 222 -24.31 -12.92 -16.86
N ASP A 223 -25.44 -13.29 -16.24
CA ASP A 223 -25.46 -14.28 -15.15
C ASP A 223 -24.93 -15.68 -15.57
N ASP A 224 -24.97 -15.99 -16.87
CA ASP A 224 -24.51 -17.27 -17.43
C ASP A 224 -23.04 -17.25 -17.89
N THR A 225 -22.36 -16.10 -17.76
CA THR A 225 -20.98 -15.94 -18.23
C THR A 225 -19.99 -16.64 -17.32
N THR A 226 -19.15 -17.52 -17.87
CA THR A 226 -18.00 -18.07 -17.15
C THR A 226 -16.82 -17.10 -17.20
N VAL A 227 -16.36 -16.62 -16.04
CA VAL A 227 -15.18 -15.76 -15.94
C VAL A 227 -13.95 -16.61 -15.62
N VAL A 228 -12.88 -16.44 -16.40
CA VAL A 228 -11.61 -17.14 -16.24
C VAL A 228 -10.50 -16.14 -15.99
N PHE A 229 -9.84 -16.20 -14.84
CA PHE A 229 -8.62 -15.44 -14.57
C PHE A 229 -7.39 -16.27 -14.91
N VAL A 230 -6.43 -15.71 -15.62
CA VAL A 230 -5.11 -16.29 -15.86
C VAL A 230 -4.07 -15.33 -15.30
N THR A 231 -3.41 -15.72 -14.21
CA THR A 231 -2.41 -14.89 -13.53
C THR A 231 -1.07 -15.58 -13.42
N ASP A 232 -0.05 -14.81 -13.07
CA ASP A 232 1.24 -15.36 -12.66
C ASP A 232 1.12 -16.23 -11.38
N GLY A 233 2.24 -16.82 -10.99
CA GLY A 233 2.36 -17.71 -9.84
C GLY A 233 2.27 -16.99 -8.49
N GLY A 234 2.03 -15.68 -8.45
CA GLY A 234 1.93 -14.90 -7.22
C GLY A 234 0.77 -15.34 -6.33
N LEU A 235 0.98 -15.37 -5.01
CA LEU A 235 -0.08 -15.69 -4.04
C LEU A 235 -1.06 -14.53 -3.81
N ALA A 236 -0.65 -13.30 -4.15
CA ALA A 236 -1.46 -12.09 -3.96
C ALA A 236 -2.81 -12.14 -4.67
N TRP A 237 -2.95 -12.92 -5.74
CA TRP A 237 -4.17 -13.02 -6.56
C TRP A 237 -5.28 -13.86 -5.95
N LEU A 238 -4.95 -14.87 -5.13
CA LEU A 238 -5.87 -15.95 -4.78
C LEU A 238 -7.10 -15.44 -4.03
N ASP A 239 -6.89 -14.79 -2.89
CA ASP A 239 -7.96 -14.32 -2.02
C ASP A 239 -8.82 -13.22 -2.68
N PRO A 240 -8.25 -12.20 -3.37
CA PRO A 240 -9.04 -11.24 -4.14
C PRO A 240 -10.01 -11.88 -5.13
N ILE A 241 -9.52 -12.81 -5.94
CA ILE A 241 -10.32 -13.42 -7.01
C ILE A 241 -11.41 -14.30 -6.39
N GLN A 242 -11.07 -15.16 -5.42
CA GLN A 242 -12.05 -16.02 -4.76
C GLN A 242 -13.13 -15.24 -3.99
N SER A 243 -12.79 -14.07 -3.45
CA SER A 243 -13.74 -13.25 -2.68
C SER A 243 -14.65 -12.41 -3.57
N LEU A 244 -14.12 -11.88 -4.67
CA LEU A 244 -14.83 -10.94 -5.54
C LEU A 244 -15.50 -11.63 -6.73
N PHE A 245 -14.93 -12.73 -7.22
CA PHE A 245 -15.45 -13.58 -8.30
C PHE A 245 -15.47 -15.05 -7.84
N PRO A 246 -16.36 -15.41 -6.90
CA PRO A 246 -16.35 -16.72 -6.25
C PRO A 246 -16.55 -17.90 -7.21
N ASP A 247 -17.23 -17.68 -8.32
CA ASP A 247 -17.52 -18.69 -9.35
C ASP A 247 -16.53 -18.65 -10.52
N ALA A 248 -15.55 -17.75 -10.49
CA ALA A 248 -14.54 -17.69 -11.54
C ALA A 248 -13.58 -18.88 -11.47
N VAL A 249 -13.13 -19.33 -12.64
CA VAL A 249 -12.03 -20.26 -12.78
C VAL A 249 -10.73 -19.46 -12.75
N HIS A 250 -9.87 -19.68 -11.76
CA HIS A 250 -8.58 -19.00 -11.64
C HIS A 250 -7.42 -19.93 -11.94
N ILE A 251 -6.76 -19.69 -13.06
CA ILE A 251 -5.56 -20.38 -13.51
C ILE A 251 -4.32 -19.57 -13.08
N ARG A 252 -3.46 -20.19 -12.27
CA ARG A 252 -2.15 -19.64 -11.89
C ARG A 252 -1.04 -20.33 -12.64
N GLN A 253 -0.29 -19.56 -13.42
CA GLN A 253 0.84 -20.01 -14.20
C GLN A 253 2.16 -19.57 -13.56
N PHE A 254 3.07 -20.51 -13.31
CA PHE A 254 4.32 -20.20 -12.62
C PHE A 254 5.47 -20.01 -13.62
N HIS A 255 6.07 -18.82 -13.63
CA HIS A 255 7.20 -18.49 -14.53
C HIS A 255 8.57 -18.96 -14.03
N SER A 256 8.66 -19.57 -12.84
CA SER A 256 9.94 -20.02 -12.29
C SER A 256 10.50 -21.23 -13.07
N LYS A 257 11.83 -21.30 -13.22
CA LYS A 257 12.49 -22.45 -13.90
C LYS A 257 12.15 -23.80 -13.28
N ASN A 258 11.90 -23.84 -11.97
CA ASN A 258 11.61 -25.06 -11.22
C ASN A 258 10.14 -25.52 -11.31
N THR A 259 9.26 -24.66 -11.79
CA THR A 259 7.81 -24.90 -11.87
C THR A 259 7.28 -24.71 -13.29
N ARG A 260 8.18 -24.65 -14.28
CA ARG A 260 7.85 -24.42 -15.68
C ARG A 260 6.97 -25.58 -16.17
N GLY A 261 5.84 -25.25 -16.79
CA GLY A 261 4.88 -26.24 -17.28
C GLY A 261 3.98 -26.85 -16.20
N ILE A 262 3.83 -26.20 -15.04
CA ILE A 262 2.81 -26.53 -14.05
C ILE A 262 1.86 -25.34 -13.92
N ILE A 263 0.56 -25.63 -13.88
CA ILE A 263 -0.47 -24.66 -13.51
C ILE A 263 -1.31 -25.18 -12.36
N TYR A 264 -1.81 -24.25 -11.54
CA TYR A 264 -2.86 -24.53 -10.57
C TYR A 264 -4.16 -23.91 -11.05
N VAL A 265 -5.24 -24.68 -11.06
CA VAL A 265 -6.59 -24.21 -11.37
C VAL A 265 -7.40 -24.21 -10.10
N HIS A 266 -7.82 -23.03 -9.68
CA HIS A 266 -8.74 -22.83 -8.58
C HIS A 266 -10.15 -22.66 -9.16
N LEU A 267 -11.12 -23.43 -8.68
CA LEU A 267 -12.50 -23.34 -9.13
C LEU A 267 -13.43 -23.80 -8.00
N ARG A 268 -14.71 -23.44 -8.08
CA ARG A 268 -15.75 -24.08 -7.29
C ARG A 268 -16.36 -25.26 -8.03
N HIS A 269 -16.55 -26.37 -7.34
CA HIS A 269 -17.31 -27.51 -7.83
C HIS A 269 -18.29 -27.91 -6.72
N GLU A 270 -19.58 -28.00 -7.07
CA GLU A 270 -20.66 -28.29 -6.10
C GLU A 270 -20.68 -27.34 -4.89
N GLY A 271 -20.28 -26.09 -5.09
CA GLY A 271 -20.21 -25.06 -4.05
C GLY A 271 -18.93 -25.06 -3.22
N GLU A 272 -18.07 -26.09 -3.34
CA GLU A 272 -16.83 -26.21 -2.59
C GLU A 272 -15.61 -25.74 -3.39
N PRO A 273 -14.63 -25.07 -2.76
CA PRO A 273 -13.42 -24.62 -3.44
C PRO A 273 -12.45 -25.78 -3.67
N HIS A 274 -12.01 -25.95 -4.91
CA HIS A 274 -11.01 -26.94 -5.31
C HIS A 274 -9.78 -26.28 -5.92
N THR A 275 -8.62 -26.92 -5.73
CA THR A 275 -7.41 -26.60 -6.47
C THR A 275 -6.94 -27.86 -7.18
N VAL A 276 -6.88 -27.80 -8.51
CA VAL A 276 -6.41 -28.90 -9.35
C VAL A 276 -5.07 -28.52 -9.96
N ARG A 277 -4.11 -29.44 -9.89
CA ARG A 277 -2.77 -29.26 -10.46
C ARG A 277 -2.71 -29.95 -11.81
N PHE A 278 -2.35 -29.22 -12.85
CA PHE A 278 -2.15 -29.78 -14.19
C PHE A 278 -0.74 -29.51 -14.72
N PRO A 279 -0.17 -30.44 -15.51
CA PRO A 279 0.90 -30.10 -16.42
C PRO A 279 0.36 -29.21 -17.55
N TRP A 280 1.19 -28.30 -18.05
CA TRP A 280 0.87 -27.39 -19.14
C TRP A 280 2.02 -27.40 -20.14
N ASP A 281 1.77 -28.00 -21.31
CA ASP A 281 2.81 -28.23 -22.31
C ASP A 281 3.12 -27.01 -23.19
N ALA A 282 2.26 -25.98 -23.17
CA ALA A 282 2.51 -24.75 -23.91
C ALA A 282 3.42 -23.79 -23.12
N VAL A 283 4.62 -23.54 -23.64
CA VAL A 283 5.51 -22.51 -23.14
C VAL A 283 5.08 -21.17 -23.77
N LEU A 284 4.46 -20.30 -22.97
CA LEU A 284 4.33 -18.87 -23.28
C LEU A 284 5.57 -18.13 -22.78
#